data_AF-T2ILJ0-F1
#
_entry.id   AF-T2ILJ0-F1
#
_cell.length_a   1.000
_cell.length_b   1.000
_cell.length_c   1.000
_cell.angle_alpha   90.00
_cell.angle_beta   90.00
_cell.angle_gamma   90.00
#
_symmetry.space_group_name_H-M   'P 1'
#
loop_
_entity.id
_entity.type
_entity.pdbx_description
1 polymer ?
#
loop_
_entity_poly.entity_id
_entity_poly.type
_entity_poly.pdbx_seq_one_letter_code
_entity_poly.pdbx_strand_id
1 'polypeptide(L)' 'MVSHQDSTIRRTADRVIFLYGGKIQWEGKVDEIDNTTNPIVRQFFSASVKGPIRMID' A
#
# COMPACT_ATOMS: atom_id res chain seq x y z
N MET A 1 -5.77 12.32 4.82
CA MET A 1 -4.42 12.13 5.40
C MET A 1 -3.54 11.49 4.34
N VAL A 2 -2.28 11.91 4.21
CA VAL A 2 -1.29 11.22 3.36
C VAL A 2 -0.19 10.72 4.29
N SER A 3 0.10 9.43 4.24
CA SER A 3 1.12 8.79 5.08
C SER A 3 1.68 7.56 4.35
N HIS A 4 2.96 7.27 4.57
CA HIS A 4 3.60 6.01 4.19
C HIS A 4 3.85 5.10 5.40
N GLN A 5 3.55 5.58 6.62
CA GLN A 5 3.87 4.87 7.85
C GLN A 5 2.75 3.89 8.21
N ASP A 6 3.05 2.60 8.12
CA ASP A 6 2.08 1.51 8.32
C ASP A 6 1.33 1.62 9.66
N SER A 7 2.05 1.87 10.76
CA SER A 7 1.44 2.01 12.09
C SER A 7 0.47 3.19 12.19
N THR A 8 0.68 4.25 11.43
CA THR A 8 -0.25 5.39 11.36
C THR A 8 -1.48 5.03 10.56
N ILE A 9 -1.28 4.40 9.40
CA ILE A 9 -2.37 3.93 8.53
C ILE A 9 -3.30 3.01 9.31
N ARG A 10 -2.75 1.95 9.92
CA ARG A 10 -3.52 0.95 10.66
C ARG A 10 -4.26 1.48 11.89
N ARG A 11 -3.74 2.52 12.54
CA ARG A 11 -4.35 3.07 13.77
C ARG A 11 -5.40 4.14 13.49
N THR A 12 -5.38 4.79 12.33
CA THR A 12 -6.13 6.04 12.12
C THR A 12 -7.00 6.08 10.88
N ALA A 13 -6.82 5.15 9.93
CA ALA A 13 -7.59 5.13 8.69
C ALA A 13 -8.69 4.06 8.73
N ASP A 14 -9.91 4.43 8.31
CA ASP A 14 -10.96 3.45 8.03
C ASP A 14 -10.85 2.87 6.61
N ARG A 15 -10.42 3.71 5.66
CA ARG A 15 -10.25 3.39 4.23
C ARG A 15 -8.93 3.93 3.72
N VAL A 16 -8.35 3.24 2.74
CA VAL A 16 -7.06 3.55 2.13
C VAL A 16 -7.19 3.51 0.61
N ILE A 17 -6.59 4.49 -0.05
CA ILE A 17 -6.32 4.49 -1.48
C ILE A 17 -4.80 4.41 -1.66
N PHE A 18 -4.33 3.41 -2.39
CA PHE A 18 -2.91 3.23 -2.70
C PHE A 18 -2.59 3.76 -4.09
N LEU A 19 -1.76 4.80 -4.16
CA LEU A 19 -1.35 5.45 -5.41
C LEU A 19 0.07 5.06 -5.80
N TYR A 20 0.26 4.64 -7.04
CA TYR A 20 1.57 4.42 -7.64
C TYR A 20 1.52 4.58 -9.16
N GLY A 21 2.55 5.21 -9.75
CA GLY A 21 2.61 5.46 -11.18
C GLY A 21 1.49 6.37 -11.71
N GLY A 22 1.03 7.32 -10.88
CA GLY A 22 -0.08 8.23 -11.24
C GLY A 22 -1.45 7.56 -11.32
N LYS A 23 -1.60 6.33 -10.81
CA LYS A 23 -2.84 5.55 -10.84
C LYS A 23 -3.21 5.03 -9.47
N ILE A 24 -4.51 4.88 -9.23
CA ILE A 24 -5.04 4.11 -8.10
C ILE A 24 -4.76 2.64 -8.38
N GLN A 25 -3.91 2.03 -7.57
CA GLN A 25 -3.61 0.61 -7.67
C GLN A 25 -4.56 -0.23 -6.83
N TRP A 26 -5.04 0.34 -5.72
CA TRP A 26 -5.92 -0.34 -4.79
C TRP A 26 -6.71 0.65 -3.96
N GLU A 27 -7.93 0.27 -3.59
CA GLU A 27 -8.80 0.97 -2.67
C GLU A 27 -9.51 -0.08 -1.81
N GLY A 28 -9.59 0.15 -0.50
CA GLY A 28 -10.27 -0.76 0.43
C GLY A 28 -10.30 -0.23 1.85
N LYS A 29 -10.89 -1.01 2.74
CA LYS A 29 -10.80 -0.78 4.19
C LYS A 29 -9.41 -1.14 4.70
N VAL A 30 -9.02 -0.57 5.83
CA VAL A 30 -7.69 -0.80 6.42
C VAL A 30 -7.45 -2.26 6.81
N ASP A 31 -8.49 -2.99 7.20
CA ASP A 31 -8.46 -4.40 7.58
C ASP A 31 -8.35 -5.35 6.37
N GLU A 32 -8.56 -4.85 5.15
CA GLU A 32 -8.44 -5.61 3.91
C GLU A 32 -7.01 -5.57 3.32
N ILE A 33 -6.13 -4.71 3.85
CA ILE A 33 -4.74 -4.52 3.37
C ILE A 33 -3.99 -5.86 3.31
N ASP A 34 -4.15 -6.71 4.32
CA ASP A 34 -3.39 -7.96 4.40
C ASP A 34 -3.97 -9.09 3.53
N ASN A 35 -5.20 -8.94 3.05
CA ASN A 35 -5.92 -9.95 2.27
C ASN A 35 -5.89 -9.71 0.76
N THR A 36 -5.38 -8.56 0.31
CA THR A 36 -5.28 -8.25 -1.12
C THR A 36 -4.23 -9.12 -1.82
N THR A 37 -4.52 -9.53 -3.04
CA THR A 37 -3.56 -10.21 -3.93
C THR A 37 -2.80 -9.23 -4.82
N ASN A 38 -3.04 -7.91 -4.68
CA ASN A 38 -2.37 -6.90 -5.50
C ASN A 38 -0.86 -6.88 -5.21
N PRO A 39 0.01 -7.20 -6.18
CA PRO A 39 1.44 -7.36 -5.94
C PRO A 39 2.14 -6.05 -5.57
N ILE A 40 1.64 -4.89 -5.99
CA ILE A 40 2.19 -3.58 -5.64
C ILE A 40 1.93 -3.29 -4.16
N VAL A 41 0.69 -3.49 -3.71
CA VAL A 41 0.31 -3.28 -2.30
C VAL A 41 1.07 -4.26 -1.40
N ARG A 42 1.14 -5.53 -1.80
CA ARG A 42 1.90 -6.55 -1.07
C ARG A 42 3.38 -6.20 -0.97
N GLN A 43 4.01 -5.76 -2.05
CA GLN A 43 5.41 -5.33 -2.01
C GLN A 43 5.62 -4.17 -1.03
N PHE A 44 4.77 -3.14 -1.09
CA PHE A 44 4.87 -1.97 -0.22
C PHE A 44 4.75 -2.33 1.26
N PHE A 45 3.67 -3.01 1.66
CA PHE A 45 3.41 -3.32 3.07
C PHE A 45 4.34 -4.40 3.65
N SER A 46 4.95 -5.25 2.81
CA SER A 46 5.98 -6.20 3.25
C SER A 46 7.39 -5.62 3.31
N ALA A 47 7.56 -4.34 2.94
CA ALA A 47 8.87 -3.72 2.75
C ALA A 47 9.80 -4.52 1.82
N SER A 48 9.23 -5.25 0.85
CA SER A 48 10.00 -6.07 -0.07
C SER A 48 10.71 -5.22 -1.11
N VAL A 49 12.01 -5.46 -1.27
CA VAL A 49 12.77 -4.86 -2.38
C VAL A 49 12.54 -5.55 -3.72
N LYS A 50 11.89 -6.72 -3.71
CA LYS A 50 11.53 -7.49 -4.90
C LYS A 50 10.06 -7.27 -5.23
N GLY A 51 9.76 -6.87 -6.47
CA GLY A 51 8.39 -6.78 -6.97
C GLY A 51 8.22 -5.72 -8.08
N PRO A 52 6.96 -5.38 -8.44
CA PRO A 52 6.64 -4.46 -9.54
C PRO A 52 6.94 -2.97 -9.27
N ILE A 53 7.04 -2.54 -8.02
CA ILE A 53 7.53 -1.20 -7.66
C ILE A 53 9.03 -1.17 -7.97
N ARG A 54 9.41 -0.33 -8.94
CA ARG A 54 10.82 -0.16 -9.30
C ARG A 54 11.47 0.77 -8.30
N MET A 55 12.59 0.35 -7.75
CA MET A 55 13.50 1.30 -7.11
C MET A 55 14.22 2.07 -8.22
N ILE A 56 14.38 3.36 -8.00
CA ILE A 56 15.18 4.20 -8.88
C ILE A 56 16.63 3.94 -8.46
N ASP A 57 17.45 3.48 -9.40
CA ASP A 57 18.91 3.38 -9.21
C ASP A 57 19.54 4.78 -9.15
#